data_AF-A0A0R0LRE4-F1
#
_entry.id   AF-A0A0R0LRE4-F1
#
_cell.length_a   1.000
_cell.length_b   1.000
_cell.length_c   1.000
_cell.angle_alpha   90.00
_cell.angle_beta   90.00
_cell.angle_gamma   90.00
#
_symmetry.space_group_name_H-M   'P 1'
#
loop_
_entity.id
_entity.type
_entity.pdbx_description
1 polymer ?
#
loop_
_entity_poly.entity_id
_entity_poly.type
_entity_poly.pdbx_seq_one_letter_code
_entity_poly.pdbx_strand_id
1 'polypeptide(L)'
;MEEDPLEERCKVIEKILEHMKKAGYKDEDTFLRLKAQTFLKNTNLLTTHVNLKNLIEMAKKSEEYSELFEEIELLQSKTGDQCCITQEKIIDPWENTCGHFYEREVVLVYKKKNKKCPVVGCSATISEVEK
;
A
#
# COMPACT_ATOMS: atom_id res chain seq x y z
N MET A 1 -39.41 -21.13 5.78
CA MET A 1 -38.92 -19.90 6.44
C MET A 1 -38.48 -19.03 5.29
N GLU A 2 -39.27 -18.01 4.93
CA GLU A 2 -38.88 -17.08 3.85
C GLU A 2 -37.65 -16.31 4.32
N GLU A 3 -36.60 -16.25 3.50
CA GLU A 3 -35.41 -15.45 3.81
C GLU A 3 -35.77 -13.97 3.82
N ASP A 4 -35.21 -13.22 4.78
CA ASP A 4 -35.40 -11.78 4.90
C ASP A 4 -34.95 -11.10 3.58
N PRO A 5 -35.81 -10.34 2.88
CA PRO A 5 -35.45 -9.65 1.65
C PRO A 5 -34.22 -8.75 1.77
N LEU A 6 -33.92 -8.22 2.97
CA LEU A 6 -32.70 -7.45 3.22
C LEU A 6 -31.44 -8.34 3.26
N GLU A 7 -31.57 -9.57 3.76
CA GLU A 7 -30.51 -10.58 3.76
C GLU A 7 -30.10 -10.92 2.32
N GLU A 8 -31.07 -11.23 1.47
CA GLU A 8 -30.85 -11.56 0.06
C GLU A 8 -30.22 -10.39 -0.71
N ARG A 9 -30.70 -9.17 -0.47
CA ARG A 9 -30.11 -7.96 -1.06
C ARG A 9 -28.65 -7.78 -0.66
N CYS A 10 -28.30 -7.98 0.62
CA CYS A 10 -26.91 -7.88 1.09
C CYS A 10 -26.02 -8.92 0.39
N LYS A 11 -26.46 -10.19 0.30
CA LYS A 11 -25.70 -11.24 -0.39
C LYS A 11 -25.43 -10.90 -1.86
N VAL A 12 -26.40 -10.31 -2.57
CA VAL A 12 -26.23 -9.89 -3.96
C VAL A 12 -25.22 -8.75 -4.06
N ILE A 13 -25.33 -7.74 -3.20
CA ILE A 13 -24.41 -6.61 -3.18
C ILE A 13 -22.98 -7.06 -2.90
N GLU A 14 -22.77 -7.94 -1.91
CA GLU A 14 -21.45 -8.49 -1.58
C GLU A 14 -20.79 -9.18 -2.78
N LYS A 15 -21.57 -9.97 -3.55
CA LYS A 15 -21.10 -10.59 -4.79
C LYS A 15 -20.69 -9.57 -5.85
N ILE A 16 -21.45 -8.47 -5.98
CA ILE A 16 -21.11 -7.39 -6.92
C ILE A 16 -19.81 -6.71 -6.49
N LEU A 17 -19.66 -6.38 -5.21
CA LEU A 17 -18.45 -5.75 -4.68
C LEU A 17 -17.21 -6.64 -4.86
N GLU A 18 -17.35 -7.95 -4.62
CA GLU A 18 -16.28 -8.91 -4.87
C GLU A 18 -15.88 -8.94 -6.35
N HIS A 19 -16.86 -8.89 -7.27
CA HIS A 19 -16.58 -8.83 -8.69
C HIS A 19 -15.89 -7.52 -9.10
N MET A 20 -16.32 -6.37 -8.55
CA MET A 20 -15.67 -5.07 -8.78
C MET A 20 -14.19 -5.12 -8.37
N LYS A 21 -13.88 -5.71 -7.20
CA LYS A 21 -12.50 -5.92 -6.76
C LYS A 21 -11.69 -6.78 -7.72
N LYS A 22 -12.19 -7.97 -8.06
CA LYS A 22 -11.49 -8.92 -8.95
C LYS A 22 -11.26 -8.35 -10.34
N ALA A 23 -12.19 -7.54 -10.84
CA ALA A 23 -12.10 -6.88 -12.13
C ALA A 23 -11.25 -5.58 -12.09
N GLY A 24 -10.85 -5.10 -10.90
CA GLY A 24 -10.18 -3.81 -10.74
C GLY A 24 -11.05 -2.63 -11.18
N TYR A 25 -12.37 -2.72 -11.01
CA TYR A 25 -13.30 -1.68 -11.43
C TYR A 25 -13.32 -0.53 -10.42
N LYS A 26 -12.67 0.58 -10.77
CA LYS A 26 -12.39 1.73 -9.88
C LYS A 26 -13.46 2.83 -9.89
N ASP A 27 -14.74 2.48 -9.94
CA ASP A 27 -15.83 3.43 -9.78
C ASP A 27 -16.18 3.59 -8.29
N GLU A 28 -15.61 4.64 -7.68
CA GLU A 28 -15.73 4.90 -6.25
C GLU A 28 -17.17 5.22 -5.82
N ASP A 29 -17.90 6.04 -6.58
CA ASP A 29 -19.28 6.42 -6.25
C ASP A 29 -20.21 5.21 -6.27
N THR A 30 -20.09 4.36 -7.30
CA THR A 30 -20.85 3.11 -7.38
C THR A 30 -20.51 2.17 -6.21
N PHE A 31 -19.21 2.00 -5.90
CA PHE A 31 -18.77 1.16 -4.79
C PHE A 31 -19.35 1.64 -3.45
N LEU A 32 -19.20 2.93 -3.15
CA LEU A 32 -19.65 3.52 -1.89
C LEU A 32 -21.16 3.42 -1.72
N ARG A 33 -21.94 3.63 -2.80
CA ARG A 33 -23.40 3.48 -2.77
C ARG A 33 -23.83 2.05 -2.51
N LEU A 34 -23.18 1.09 -3.14
CA LEU A 34 -23.46 -0.33 -2.97
C LEU A 34 -23.11 -0.77 -1.54
N LYS A 35 -21.90 -0.46 -1.07
CA LYS A 35 -21.46 -0.78 0.29
C LYS A 35 -22.32 -0.10 1.36
N ALA A 36 -22.71 1.15 1.16
CA ALA A 36 -23.60 1.86 2.11
C ALA A 36 -24.95 1.13 2.32
N GLN A 37 -25.46 0.45 1.29
CA GLN A 37 -26.72 -0.28 1.37
C GLN A 37 -26.62 -1.53 2.26
N THR A 38 -25.44 -2.14 2.41
CA THR A 38 -25.28 -3.33 3.27
C THR A 38 -25.46 -2.98 4.76
N PHE A 39 -25.23 -1.72 5.14
CA PHE A 39 -25.41 -1.24 6.50
C PHE A 39 -26.87 -1.00 6.89
N LEU A 40 -27.78 -0.93 5.90
CA LEU A 40 -29.20 -0.66 6.14
C LEU A 40 -29.90 -1.80 6.90
N LYS A 41 -29.41 -3.04 6.77
CA LYS A 41 -29.92 -4.19 7.53
C LYS A 41 -29.78 -4.00 9.05
N ASN A 42 -28.74 -3.29 9.49
CA ASN A 42 -28.44 -3.08 10.91
C ASN A 42 -29.05 -1.77 11.46
N THR A 43 -29.76 -1.00 10.63
CA THR A 43 -30.44 0.22 11.07
C THR A 43 -31.91 -0.05 11.31
N ASN A 44 -32.43 0.31 12.49
CA ASN A 44 -33.87 0.33 12.75
C ASN A 44 -34.53 1.35 11.81
N LEU A 45 -35.14 0.85 10.74
CA LEU A 45 -35.76 1.62 9.65
C LEU A 45 -36.98 2.46 10.09
N LEU A 46 -37.47 2.27 11.32
CA LEU A 46 -38.73 2.83 11.81
C LEU A 46 -38.62 4.21 12.49
N THR A 47 -37.42 4.74 12.78
CA THR A 47 -37.32 5.96 13.62
C THR A 47 -36.30 7.02 13.21
N THR A 48 -35.51 6.84 12.15
CA THR A 48 -34.38 7.75 11.93
C THR A 48 -34.22 8.13 10.47
N HIS A 49 -34.13 9.43 10.19
CA HIS A 49 -33.55 9.92 8.93
C HIS A 49 -32.22 9.20 8.71
N VAL A 50 -32.17 8.29 7.74
CA VAL A 50 -30.94 7.59 7.38
C VAL A 50 -29.94 8.64 6.91
N ASN A 51 -28.93 8.90 7.73
CA ASN A 51 -27.88 9.83 7.37
C ASN A 51 -26.94 9.14 6.38
N LEU A 52 -27.26 9.29 5.09
CA LEU A 52 -26.49 8.70 4.00
C LEU A 52 -25.00 9.10 4.06
N LYS A 53 -24.68 10.31 4.52
CA LYS A 53 -23.28 10.73 4.67
C LYS A 53 -22.54 9.84 5.66
N ASN A 54 -23.15 9.49 6.78
CA ASN A 54 -22.55 8.59 7.76
C ASN A 54 -22.32 7.18 7.21
N LEU A 55 -23.28 6.66 6.42
CA LEU A 55 -23.14 5.34 5.81
C LEU A 55 -22.02 5.31 4.76
N ILE A 56 -21.87 6.38 3.99
CA ILE A 56 -20.76 6.53 3.04
C ILE A 56 -19.43 6.61 3.79
N GLU A 57 -19.35 7.35 4.89
CA GLU A 57 -18.13 7.41 5.71
C GLU A 57 -17.80 6.06 6.37
N MET A 58 -18.80 5.27 6.73
CA MET A 58 -18.60 3.88 7.15
C MET A 58 -18.08 2.99 6.01
N ALA A 59 -18.59 3.19 4.79
CA ALA A 59 -18.12 2.45 3.61
C ALA A 59 -16.66 2.77 3.28
N LYS A 60 -16.23 4.03 3.38
CA LYS A 60 -14.82 4.44 3.18
C LYS A 60 -13.86 3.81 4.18
N LYS A 61 -14.32 3.52 5.39
CA LYS A 61 -13.52 2.87 6.44
C LYS A 61 -13.48 1.35 6.34
N SER A 62 -14.14 0.78 5.34
CA SER A 62 -14.15 -0.66 5.14
C SER A 62 -12.84 -1.14 4.54
N GLU A 63 -12.37 -2.32 4.95
CA GLU A 63 -11.18 -2.97 4.39
C GLU A 63 -11.29 -3.09 2.87
N GLU A 64 -12.49 -3.36 2.38
CA GLU A 64 -12.76 -3.49 0.95
C GLU A 64 -12.57 -2.21 0.16
N TYR A 65 -12.76 -1.06 0.80
CA TYR A 65 -12.48 0.24 0.19
C TYR A 65 -10.97 0.47 0.11
N SER A 66 -10.25 0.23 1.21
CA SER A 66 -8.79 0.38 1.27
C SER A 66 -8.09 -0.48 0.20
N GLU A 67 -8.46 -1.76 0.10
CA GLU A 67 -7.87 -2.68 -0.89
C GLU A 67 -8.06 -2.25 -2.35
N LEU A 68 -9.15 -1.57 -2.68
CA LEU A 68 -9.50 -1.23 -4.07
C LEU A 68 -9.07 0.19 -4.47
N PHE A 69 -9.10 1.13 -3.52
CA PHE A 69 -8.93 2.56 -3.79
C PHE A 69 -7.71 3.19 -3.12
N GLU A 70 -7.19 2.62 -2.03
CA GLU A 70 -5.95 3.13 -1.44
C GLU A 70 -4.75 2.56 -2.20
N GLU A 71 -3.91 3.45 -2.71
CA GLU A 71 -2.61 3.05 -3.24
C GLU A 71 -1.75 2.61 -2.05
N ILE A 72 -1.30 1.35 -2.07
CA ILE A 72 -0.26 0.90 -1.14
C ILE A 72 0.99 1.72 -1.49
N GLU A 73 1.26 2.77 -0.71
CA GLU A 73 2.58 3.36 -0.68
C GLU A 73 3.54 2.24 -0.28
N LEU A 74 4.29 1.74 -1.25
CA LEU A 74 5.49 0.96 -0.98
C LEU A 74 6.37 1.87 -0.13
N LEU A 75 6.34 1.66 1.18
CA LEU A 75 7.36 2.18 2.09
C LEU A 75 8.68 1.64 1.56
N GLN A 76 9.36 2.44 0.74
CA GLN A 76 10.80 2.34 0.60
C GLN A 76 11.29 2.46 2.04
N SER A 77 11.60 1.33 2.66
CA SER A 77 12.42 1.33 3.86
C SER A 77 13.59 2.22 3.51
N LYS A 78 13.82 3.26 4.32
CA LYS A 78 14.97 4.14 4.16
C LYS A 78 16.23 3.33 4.48
N THR A 79 16.57 2.36 3.65
CA THR A 79 17.85 1.65 3.62
C THR A 79 18.87 2.60 3.00
N GLY A 80 19.15 3.68 3.70
CA GLY A 80 20.06 4.74 3.27
C GLY A 80 20.76 5.45 4.41
N ASP A 81 20.33 5.26 5.67
CA ASP A 81 20.93 5.95 6.81
C ASP A 81 22.16 5.21 7.37
N GLN A 82 22.36 3.92 7.03
CA GLN A 82 23.44 3.08 7.57
C GLN A 82 24.29 2.51 6.44
N CYS A 83 25.61 2.68 6.54
CA CYS A 83 26.58 2.21 5.56
C CYS A 83 26.68 0.68 5.65
N CYS A 84 26.47 -0.05 4.55
CA CYS A 84 26.55 -1.52 4.59
C CYS A 84 27.99 -2.06 4.74
N ILE A 85 29.01 -1.20 4.71
CA ILE A 85 30.42 -1.59 4.94
C ILE A 85 30.81 -1.42 6.41
N THR A 86 30.46 -0.30 7.04
CA THR A 86 30.80 -0.03 8.45
C THR A 86 29.69 -0.36 9.43
N GLN A 87 28.46 -0.50 8.93
CA GLN A 87 27.24 -0.58 9.74
C GLN A 87 27.02 0.65 10.64
N GLU A 88 27.65 1.78 10.31
CA GLU A 88 27.47 3.05 11.00
C GLU A 88 26.58 4.00 10.20
N LYS A 89 26.14 5.08 10.83
CA LYS A 89 25.32 6.10 10.17
C LYS A 89 26.12 6.78 9.04
N ILE A 90 25.51 6.93 7.87
CA ILE A 90 26.09 7.66 6.74
C ILE A 90 26.04 9.17 7.01
N ILE A 91 27.16 9.85 6.84
CA ILE A 91 27.31 11.30 6.94
C ILE A 91 27.49 11.90 5.54
N ASP A 92 28.35 11.30 4.71
CA ASP A 92 28.54 11.69 3.31
C ASP A 92 28.12 10.53 2.37
N PRO A 93 26.89 10.57 1.84
CA PRO A 93 26.35 9.49 1.04
C PRO A 93 27.06 9.40 -0.32
N TRP A 94 27.42 8.17 -0.66
CA TRP A 94 27.90 7.78 -1.98
C TRP A 94 26.99 6.70 -2.54
N GLU A 95 26.37 6.97 -3.68
CA GLU A 95 25.42 6.08 -4.32
C GLU A 95 26.09 5.31 -5.46
N ASN A 96 26.01 3.99 -5.43
CA ASN A 96 26.43 3.14 -6.53
C ASN A 96 25.37 3.09 -7.64
N THR A 97 25.75 2.66 -8.83
CA THR A 97 24.83 2.40 -9.96
C THR A 97 23.74 1.35 -9.67
N CYS A 98 23.91 0.53 -8.63
CA CYS A 98 22.88 -0.39 -8.16
C CYS A 98 21.92 0.19 -7.11
N GLY A 99 22.01 1.49 -6.80
CA GLY A 99 21.16 2.18 -5.83
C GLY A 99 21.52 1.97 -4.35
N HIS A 100 22.64 1.30 -4.07
CA HIS A 100 23.11 1.13 -2.69
C HIS A 100 23.98 2.31 -2.24
N PHE A 101 23.73 2.77 -1.01
CA PHE A 101 24.43 3.87 -0.39
C PHE A 101 25.54 3.40 0.55
N TYR A 102 26.66 4.14 0.54
CA TYR A 102 27.78 3.93 1.44
C TYR A 102 28.27 5.27 1.99
N GLU A 103 29.08 5.21 3.04
CA GLU A 103 29.91 6.34 3.45
C GLU A 103 31.01 6.56 2.41
N ARG A 104 31.15 7.78 1.88
CA ARG A 104 32.02 8.11 0.75
C ARG A 104 33.45 7.71 0.98
N GLU A 105 34.02 8.09 2.11
CA GLU A 105 35.43 7.79 2.40
C GLU A 105 35.70 6.29 2.47
N VAL A 106 34.75 5.54 3.05
CA VAL A 106 34.84 4.10 3.23
C VAL A 106 34.81 3.38 1.89
N VAL A 107 33.87 3.72 1.00
CA VAL A 107 33.77 3.05 -0.31
C VAL A 107 34.97 3.37 -1.20
N LEU A 108 35.54 4.58 -1.10
CA LEU A 108 36.77 4.94 -1.82
C LEU A 108 37.98 4.09 -1.39
N VAL A 109 38.05 3.68 -0.12
CA VAL A 109 39.07 2.75 0.37
C VAL A 109 38.74 1.31 -0.02
N TYR A 110 37.48 0.89 0.16
CA TYR A 110 37.01 -0.46 -0.18
C TYR A 110 37.24 -0.77 -1.65
N LYS A 111 36.95 0.18 -2.57
CA LYS A 111 37.07 0.00 -4.02
C LYS A 111 38.51 -0.20 -4.53
N LYS A 112 39.51 0.06 -3.68
CA LYS A 112 40.93 -0.21 -3.97
C LYS A 112 41.26 -1.69 -3.84
N LYS A 113 40.58 -2.42 -2.95
CA LYS A 113 40.79 -3.85 -2.68
C LYS A 113 39.73 -4.74 -3.31
N ASN A 114 38.48 -4.26 -3.38
CA ASN A 114 37.34 -4.99 -3.89
C ASN A 114 36.68 -4.19 -5.02
N LYS A 115 36.15 -4.83 -6.05
CA LYS A 115 35.45 -4.11 -7.14
C LYS A 115 33.93 -4.30 -7.11
N LYS A 116 33.42 -5.29 -6.40
CA LYS A 116 32.00 -5.64 -6.37
C LYS A 116 31.28 -4.91 -5.24
N CYS A 117 29.99 -4.67 -5.41
CA CYS A 117 29.11 -4.22 -4.36
C CYS A 117 29.21 -5.16 -3.13
N PRO A 118 29.38 -4.63 -1.91
CA PRO A 118 29.45 -5.43 -0.69
C PRO A 118 28.09 -6.02 -0.25
N VAL A 119 26.98 -5.54 -0.83
CA VAL A 119 25.64 -6.03 -0.50
C VAL A 119 25.43 -7.42 -1.06
N VAL A 120 25.07 -8.36 -0.18
CA VAL A 120 24.85 -9.77 -0.52
C VAL A 120 23.79 -9.87 -1.63
N GLY A 121 24.10 -10.63 -2.68
CA GLY A 121 23.22 -10.81 -3.83
C GLY A 121 23.36 -9.73 -4.91
N CYS A 122 24.04 -8.62 -4.65
CA CYS A 122 24.32 -7.62 -5.67
C CYS A 122 25.57 -7.98 -6.50
N SER A 123 25.42 -8.03 -7.82
CA SER A 123 26.51 -8.35 -8.76
C SER A 123 27.19 -7.12 -9.38
N ALA A 124 26.72 -5.91 -9.04
CA ALA A 124 27.21 -4.66 -9.62
C ALA A 124 28.65 -4.35 -9.20
N THR A 125 29.38 -3.70 -10.10
CA THR A 125 30.70 -3.13 -9.80
C THR A 125 30.51 -1.77 -9.11
N ILE A 126 31.44 -1.40 -8.25
CA ILE A 126 31.43 -0.09 -7.58
C ILE A 126 31.85 0.99 -8.57
N SER A 127 30.89 1.83 -8.95
CA SER A 127 31.04 2.99 -9.84
C SER A 127 30.13 4.12 -9.36
N GLU A 128 30.64 5.34 -9.27
CA GLU A 128 29.84 6.48 -8.81
C GLU A 128 28.83 6.86 -9.89
N VAL A 129 27.59 7.14 -9.50
CA VAL A 129 26.64 7.80 -10.40
C VAL A 129 27.07 9.26 -10.52
N GLU A 130 27.58 9.64 -11.70
CA GLU A 130 27.81 11.06 -12.02
C GLU A 130 26.44 11.77 -12.03
N LYS A 131 26.30 12.79 -11.17
CA LYS A 131 25.10 13.64 -11.11
C LYS A 131 25.22 14.83 -12.05
#